data_AF-A0A1V4UWV2-F1
#
_entry.id   AF-A0A1V4UWV2-F1
#
_cell.length_a   1.000
_cell.length_b   1.000
_cell.length_c   1.000
_cell.angle_alpha   90.00
_cell.angle_beta   90.00
_cell.angle_gamma   90.00
#
_symmetry.space_group_name_H-M   'P 1'
#
loop_
_entity.id
_entity.type
_entity.pdbx_description
1 polymer ?
#
loop_
_entity_poly.entity_id
_entity_poly.type
_entity_poly.pdbx_seq_one_letter_code
_entity_poly.pdbx_strand_id
1 'polypeptide(L)' 'MTDQTSSAPKFDPDNPLPYGGTTDIHGNIIQAITKEEQDAMLAKVRRAFGKKR' A
#
# COMPACT_ATOMS: atom_id res chain seq x y z
N MET A 1 0.74 17.95 27.01
CA MET A 1 0.85 16.78 26.11
C MET A 1 0.23 17.21 24.80
N THR A 2 1.03 17.37 23.74
CA THR A 2 0.54 17.83 22.44
C THR A 2 -0.04 16.65 21.69
N ASP A 3 -1.37 16.60 21.57
CA ASP A 3 -2.06 15.74 20.62
C ASP A 3 -1.57 16.10 19.21
N GLN A 4 -0.64 15.30 18.69
CA GLN A 4 -0.32 15.31 17.27
C GLN A 4 -1.50 14.66 16.56
N THR A 5 -2.47 15.48 16.15
CA THR A 5 -3.53 15.08 15.25
C THR A 5 -2.88 14.56 13.97
N SER A 6 -2.72 13.24 13.87
CA SER A 6 -2.16 12.60 12.69
C SER A 6 -3.05 12.92 11.50
N SER A 7 -2.60 13.84 10.65
CA SER A 7 -3.28 14.26 9.41
C SER A 7 -3.16 13.19 8.30
N ALA A 8 -3.03 11.91 8.69
CA ALA A 8 -2.90 10.82 7.76
C ALA A 8 -4.29 10.49 7.18
N PRO A 9 -4.41 10.30 5.85
CA PRO A 9 -5.68 9.89 5.25
C PRO A 9 -6.10 8.53 5.81
N LYS A 10 -7.38 8.39 6.14
CA LYS A 10 -7.97 7.11 6.58
C LYS A 10 -8.37 6.27 5.38
N PHE A 11 -8.32 4.95 5.55
CA PHE A 11 -8.82 4.03 4.55
C PHE A 11 -10.33 4.19 4.37
N ASP A 12 -10.76 4.31 3.11
CA ASP A 12 -12.14 4.41 2.70
C ASP A 12 -12.53 3.11 1.96
N PRO A 13 -13.46 2.30 2.50
CA PRO A 13 -13.91 1.07 1.83
C PRO A 13 -14.68 1.34 0.53
N ASP A 14 -15.32 2.51 0.39
CA ASP A 14 -16.07 2.89 -0.80
C ASP A 14 -15.16 3.46 -1.90
N ASN A 15 -13.94 3.86 -1.54
CA ASN A 15 -12.90 4.33 -2.46
C ASN A 15 -11.54 3.65 -2.16
N PRO A 16 -11.42 2.34 -2.44
CA PRO A 16 -10.24 1.57 -2.09
C PRO A 16 -9.00 2.03 -2.86
N LEU A 17 -7.83 1.91 -2.22
CA LEU A 17 -6.56 2.23 -2.86
C LEU A 17 -6.34 1.33 -4.10
N PRO A 18 -6.15 1.90 -5.30
CA PRO A 18 -6.18 1.15 -6.57
C PRO A 18 -5.07 0.11 -6.70
N TYR A 19 -3.93 0.34 -6.06
CA TYR A 19 -2.77 -0.57 -6.06
C TYR A 19 -2.49 -1.17 -4.68
N GLY A 20 -3.41 -0.95 -3.73
CA GLY A 20 -3.29 -1.37 -2.33
C GLY A 20 -2.49 -0.41 -1.45
N GLY A 21 -2.36 -0.78 -0.19
CA GLY A 21 -1.67 0.00 0.83
C GLY A 21 -1.66 -0.72 2.17
N THR A 22 -0.93 -0.14 3.11
CA THR A 22 -0.86 -0.62 4.50
C THR A 22 -1.53 0.41 5.41
N THR A 23 -2.43 -0.07 6.25
CA THR A 23 -3.07 0.73 7.30
C THR A 23 -2.58 0.29 8.68
N ASP A 24 -2.62 1.19 9.65
CA ASP A 24 -2.43 0.84 11.06
C ASP A 24 -3.68 0.13 11.64
N ILE A 25 -3.60 -0.24 12.92
CA ILE A 25 -4.71 -0.88 13.66
C ILE A 25 -5.93 0.05 13.84
N HIS A 26 -5.78 1.33 13.57
CA HIS A 26 -6.81 2.36 13.68
C HIS A 26 -7.39 2.75 12.31
N GLY A 27 -6.93 2.12 11.21
CA GLY A 27 -7.39 2.37 9.85
C GLY A 27 -6.75 3.59 9.17
N ASN A 28 -5.70 4.18 9.75
CA ASN A 28 -4.95 5.25 9.11
C ASN A 28 -4.00 4.65 8.06
N ILE A 29 -4.01 5.21 6.86
CA ILE A 29 -3.11 4.78 5.78
C ILE A 29 -1.70 5.24 6.14
N ILE A 30 -0.80 4.28 6.38
CA ILE A 30 0.63 4.53 6.59
C ILE A 30 1.36 4.58 5.25
N GLN A 31 0.95 3.73 4.31
CA GLN A 31 1.58 3.62 3.00
C GLN A 31 0.54 3.31 1.93
N ALA A 32 0.47 4.12 0.89
CA ALA A 32 -0.26 3.82 -0.34
C ALA A 32 0.75 3.35 -1.39
N ILE A 33 0.51 2.21 -2.01
CA ILE A 33 1.37 1.68 -3.06
C ILE A 33 1.06 2.44 -4.35
N THR A 34 2.08 2.92 -5.05
CA THR A 34 1.88 3.53 -6.37
C THR A 34 1.95 2.47 -7.47
N LYS A 35 1.48 2.82 -8.67
CA LYS A 35 1.52 1.93 -9.84
C LYS A 35 2.95 1.44 -10.13
N GLU A 36 3.90 2.37 -10.08
CA GLU A 36 5.30 2.14 -10.38
C GLU A 36 5.94 1.17 -9.38
N GLU A 37 5.60 1.30 -8.09
CA GLU A 37 6.07 0.40 -7.04
C GLU A 37 5.50 -1.01 -7.21
N GLN A 38 4.21 -1.11 -7.55
CA GLN A 38 3.58 -2.40 -7.82
C GLN A 38 4.18 -3.07 -9.06
N ASP A 39 4.43 -2.33 -10.14
CA ASP A 39 5.06 -2.85 -11.35
C ASP A 39 6.49 -3.33 -11.08
N ALA A 40 7.26 -2.57 -10.29
CA ALA A 40 8.60 -2.98 -9.88
C ALA A 40 8.57 -4.25 -9.00
N MET A 41 7.59 -4.35 -8.08
CA MET A 41 7.39 -5.55 -7.26
C MET A 41 7.01 -6.75 -8.13
N LEU A 42 6.09 -6.57 -9.08
CA LEU A 42 5.65 -7.61 -10.00
C LEU A 42 6.79 -8.10 -10.90
N ALA A 43 7.65 -7.20 -11.38
CA ALA A 43 8.84 -7.56 -12.14
C ALA A 43 9.82 -8.41 -11.32
N LYS A 44 10.03 -8.06 -10.04
CA LYS A 44 10.85 -8.87 -9.12
C LYS A 44 10.25 -10.25 -8.89
N VAL A 45 8.94 -10.34 -8.63
CA VAL A 45 8.24 -11.62 -8.43
C VAL A 45 8.32 -12.49 -9.69
N ARG A 46 8.06 -11.92 -10.87
CA ARG A 46 8.18 -12.63 -12.15
C ARG A 46 9.60 -13.12 -12.41
N ARG A 47 10.63 -12.33 -12.07
CA ARG A 47 12.03 -12.77 -12.19
C ARG A 47 12.36 -13.92 -11.22
N ALA A 48 11.85 -13.86 -10.00
CA ALA A 48 12.15 -14.86 -8.97
C ALA A 48 11.37 -16.18 -9.16
N PHE A 49 10.10 -16.08 -9.57
CA PHE A 49 9.17 -17.22 -9.58
C PHE A 49 8.55 -17.51 -10.96
N GLY A 50 8.78 -16.68 -11.97
CA GLY A 50 8.19 -16.84 -13.31
C GLY A 50 8.85 -17.90 -14.19
N LYS A 51 9.89 -18.59 -13.71
CA LYS A 51 10.51 -19.70 -14.42
C LYS A 51 9.62 -20.95 -14.28
N LYS A 52 8.67 -21.12 -15.20
CA LYS A 52 8.01 -22.41 -15.40
C LYS A 52 9.06 -23.43 -15.85
N ARG A 53 9.18 -24.53 -15.11
CA ARG A 53 9.85 -25.76 -15.56
C ARG A 53 9.00 -26.44 -16.62
#